data_AF-A0A7Y4ILR0-F1
#
_entry.id   AF-A0A7Y4ILR0-F1
#
_cell.length_a   1.000
_cell.length_b   1.000
_cell.length_c   1.000
_cell.angle_alpha   90.00
_cell.angle_beta   90.00
_cell.angle_gamma   90.00
#
_symmetry.space_group_name_H-M   'P 1'
#
loop_
_entity.id
_entity.type
_entity.pdbx_description
1 polymer ?
#
loop_
_entity_poly.entity_id
_entity_poly.type
_entity_poly.pdbx_seq_one_letter_code
_entity_poly.pdbx_strand_id
1 'polypeptide(L)'
;MANMWEQTEELAKRHEQAGGAWLKLVNDGDTAVVVFLGEPHPREVVFHEGKYVLYDEKLRAQGHKPSLRVALNVALFDTREVKVLEMGVAVFKDVRQLRAKYGLEKWAFEVKRRGAAKDPKTTYSLLPERQLTPEESSAFHALRLHNLAKLYAAEAEEDGAPPTTESPRAAPVDVAAAQALAAQLKSLPREAVDRFLQHFGVQRIRDVPATRGEEAHAFVQSLVARYAPPEASADVDPFAG
;
A
#
# COMPACT_ATOMS: atom_id res chain seq x y z
N MET A 1 -10.13 -11.23 -26.35
CA MET A 1 -9.27 -11.91 -25.35
C MET A 1 -8.09 -11.01 -25.13
N ALA A 2 -7.91 -10.47 -23.93
CA ALA A 2 -6.73 -9.65 -23.63
C ALA A 2 -5.48 -10.55 -23.66
N ASN A 3 -4.44 -10.12 -24.36
CA ASN A 3 -3.22 -10.93 -24.47
C ASN A 3 -2.45 -10.93 -23.13
N MET A 4 -1.49 -11.85 -22.97
CA MET A 4 -0.72 -11.97 -21.72
C MET A 4 0.07 -10.71 -21.37
N TRP A 5 0.41 -9.85 -22.35
CA TRP A 5 1.04 -8.56 -22.11
C TRP A 5 0.06 -7.56 -21.50
N GLU A 6 -1.16 -7.48 -22.01
CA GLU A 6 -2.23 -6.62 -21.47
C GLU A 6 -2.63 -7.06 -20.05
N GLN A 7 -2.70 -8.36 -19.79
CA GLN A 7 -2.93 -8.89 -18.43
C GLN A 7 -1.77 -8.58 -17.48
N THR A 8 -0.53 -8.65 -17.97
CA THR A 8 0.65 -8.32 -17.17
C THR A 8 0.75 -6.82 -16.91
N GLU A 9 0.39 -5.96 -17.86
CA GLU A 9 0.30 -4.51 -17.65
C GLU A 9 -0.81 -4.14 -16.66
N GLU A 10 -1.97 -4.79 -16.74
CA GLU A 10 -3.04 -4.60 -15.74
C GLU A 10 -2.59 -5.08 -14.35
N LEU A 11 -1.91 -6.22 -14.26
CA LEU A 11 -1.34 -6.71 -13.00
C LEU A 11 -0.26 -5.79 -12.46
N ALA A 12 0.62 -5.26 -13.30
CA ALA A 12 1.65 -4.29 -12.92
C ALA A 12 1.04 -2.97 -12.46
N LYS A 13 0.05 -2.43 -13.16
CA LYS A 13 -0.72 -1.25 -12.75
C LYS A 13 -1.43 -1.48 -11.42
N ARG A 14 -2.07 -2.64 -11.24
CA ARG A 14 -2.67 -3.05 -9.95
C ARG A 14 -1.62 -3.18 -8.86
N HIS A 15 -0.40 -3.64 -9.16
CA HIS A 15 0.71 -3.73 -8.20
C HIS A 15 1.33 -2.36 -7.85
N GLU A 16 1.40 -1.42 -8.80
CA GLU A 16 1.80 -0.03 -8.54
C GLU A 16 0.75 0.74 -7.74
N GLN A 17 -0.53 0.38 -7.91
CA GLN A 17 -1.67 0.91 -7.15
C GLN A 17 -1.87 0.20 -5.80
N ALA A 18 -1.40 -1.05 -5.66
CA ALA A 18 -1.50 -1.83 -4.43
C ALA A 18 -0.37 -1.45 -3.45
N GLY A 19 -0.76 -0.81 -2.34
CA GLY A 19 0.01 -0.87 -1.10
C GLY A 19 0.63 0.43 -0.59
N GLY A 20 0.34 1.58 -1.20
CA GLY A 20 0.72 2.88 -0.63
C GLY A 20 -0.34 3.43 0.33
N ALA A 21 0.09 4.14 1.37
CA ALA A 21 -0.82 4.97 2.17
C ALA A 21 -1.44 6.11 1.34
N TRP A 22 -0.83 6.48 0.21
CA TRP A 22 -1.25 7.56 -0.68
C TRP A 22 -2.29 7.13 -1.72
N LEU A 23 -3.34 7.93 -1.89
CA LEU A 23 -4.26 7.83 -3.02
C LEU A 23 -3.59 8.42 -4.27
N LYS A 24 -3.26 7.56 -5.24
CA LYS A 24 -2.62 7.96 -6.51
C LYS A 24 -3.58 7.78 -7.67
N LEU A 25 -3.98 8.89 -8.30
CA LEU A 25 -4.63 8.90 -9.61
C LEU A 25 -3.54 9.21 -10.64
N VAL A 26 -3.20 8.25 -11.49
CA VAL A 26 -1.97 8.27 -12.31
C VAL A 26 -2.26 8.66 -13.76
N ASN A 27 -3.38 8.21 -14.31
CA ASN A 27 -3.74 8.41 -15.70
C ASN A 27 -4.84 9.47 -15.85
N ASP A 28 -4.96 9.98 -17.07
CA ASP A 28 -6.09 10.85 -17.42
C ASP A 28 -7.40 10.08 -17.29
N GLY A 29 -8.39 10.70 -16.64
CA GLY A 29 -9.69 10.08 -16.41
C GLY A 29 -9.76 9.15 -15.21
N ASP A 30 -8.65 8.90 -14.49
CA ASP A 30 -8.67 8.11 -13.25
C ASP A 30 -9.62 8.75 -12.23
N THR A 31 -10.47 7.91 -11.64
CA THR A 31 -11.47 8.30 -10.64
C THR A 31 -11.34 7.49 -9.36
N ALA A 32 -11.71 8.10 -8.23
CA ALA A 32 -11.94 7.40 -6.98
C ALA A 32 -13.10 8.08 -6.23
N VAL A 33 -13.99 7.28 -5.65
CA VAL A 33 -15.05 7.79 -4.76
C VAL A 33 -14.55 7.70 -3.33
N VAL A 34 -14.53 8.84 -2.64
CA VAL A 34 -13.90 8.96 -1.32
C VAL A 34 -14.79 9.64 -0.29
N VAL A 35 -14.62 9.25 0.98
CA VAL A 35 -15.14 9.96 2.15
C VAL A 35 -13.98 10.66 2.84
N PHE A 36 -14.09 11.97 3.06
CA PHE A 36 -13.05 12.75 3.75
C PHE A 36 -13.10 12.51 5.26
N LEU A 37 -11.94 12.32 5.88
CA LEU A 37 -11.82 11.96 7.29
C LEU A 37 -10.83 12.88 8.02
N GLY A 38 -11.23 13.33 9.20
CA GLY A 38 -10.39 14.13 10.10
C GLY A 38 -10.06 15.52 9.58
N GLU A 39 -8.97 16.09 10.11
CA GLU A 39 -8.53 17.46 9.83
C GLU A 39 -7.42 17.51 8.76
N PRO A 40 -7.33 18.62 7.99
CA PRO A 40 -6.26 18.81 7.01
C PRO A 40 -4.91 19.00 7.69
N HIS A 41 -3.86 18.45 7.08
CA HIS A 41 -2.46 18.66 7.45
C HIS A 41 -1.77 19.54 6.41
N PRO A 42 -1.59 20.85 6.67
CA PRO A 42 -0.93 21.76 5.74
C PRO A 42 0.59 21.64 5.81
N ARG A 43 1.24 21.80 4.66
CA ARG A 43 2.70 21.90 4.54
C ARG A 43 3.06 22.99 3.54
N GLU A 44 3.98 23.86 3.92
CA GLU A 44 4.62 24.78 2.98
C GLU A 44 5.84 24.08 2.39
N VAL A 45 5.84 23.95 1.06
CA VAL A 45 6.85 23.19 0.33
C VAL A 45 7.36 23.97 -0.88
N VAL A 46 8.53 23.59 -1.38
CA VAL A 46 9.08 24.03 -2.66
C VAL A 46 9.30 22.79 -3.52
N PHE A 47 8.96 22.89 -4.81
CA PHE A 47 9.39 21.87 -5.76
C PHE A 47 10.86 22.14 -6.13
N HIS A 48 11.77 21.33 -5.59
CA HIS A 48 13.20 21.46 -5.75
C HIS A 48 13.78 20.08 -6.15
N GLU A 49 14.63 20.06 -7.17
CA GLU A 49 15.30 18.82 -7.65
C GLU A 49 14.35 17.63 -7.90
N GLY A 50 13.16 17.91 -8.45
CA GLY A 50 12.20 16.87 -8.83
C GLY A 50 11.29 16.38 -7.70
N LYS A 51 11.39 16.94 -6.50
CA LYS A 51 10.54 16.59 -5.35
C LYS A 51 10.04 17.80 -4.57
N TYR A 52 9.00 17.59 -3.76
CA TYR A 52 8.54 18.60 -2.81
C TYR A 52 9.33 18.49 -1.52
N VAL A 53 10.04 19.55 -1.15
CA VAL A 53 10.76 19.67 0.12
C VAL A 53 10.11 20.74 0.98
N LEU A 54 10.20 20.61 2.32
CA LEU A 54 9.69 21.64 3.22
C LEU A 54 10.38 22.97 2.96
N TYR A 55 9.59 24.04 2.92
CA TYR A 55 10.11 25.39 2.75
C TYR A 55 10.79 25.84 4.05
N ASP A 56 12.06 26.21 3.95
CA ASP A 56 12.88 26.69 5.06
C ASP A 56 13.58 28.02 4.72
N GLU A 57 14.27 28.59 5.70
CA GLU A 57 14.96 29.88 5.53
C GLU A 57 16.12 29.78 4.51
N LYS A 58 16.70 28.58 4.31
CA LYS A 58 17.75 28.34 3.33
C LYS A 58 17.20 28.46 1.91
N LEU A 59 16.07 27.81 1.62
CA LEU A 59 15.38 27.89 0.33
C LEU A 59 14.84 29.29 0.08
N ARG A 60 14.38 29.98 1.13
CA ARG A 60 14.01 31.40 1.06
C ARG A 60 15.18 32.28 0.63
N ALA A 61 16.34 32.11 1.26
CA ALA A 61 17.54 32.88 0.92
C ALA A 61 18.02 32.62 -0.52
N GLN A 62 17.72 31.45 -1.07
CA GLN A 62 17.97 31.09 -2.48
C GLN A 62 16.91 31.64 -3.45
N GLY A 63 15.91 32.38 -2.96
CA GLY A 63 14.86 32.99 -3.78
C GLY A 63 13.72 32.05 -4.19
N HIS A 64 13.63 30.85 -3.60
CA HIS A 64 12.51 29.95 -3.85
C HIS A 64 11.21 30.50 -3.26
N LYS A 65 10.09 30.19 -3.93
CA LYS A 65 8.75 30.60 -3.49
C LYS A 65 8.00 29.42 -2.87
N PRO A 66 7.39 29.60 -1.69
CA PRO A 66 6.62 28.53 -1.06
C PRO A 66 5.35 28.22 -1.85
N SER A 67 4.94 26.95 -1.78
CA SER A 67 3.69 26.42 -2.29
C SER A 67 3.00 25.62 -1.19
N LEU A 68 1.69 25.81 -1.02
CA LEU A 68 0.91 25.05 -0.05
C LEU A 68 0.51 23.68 -0.63
N ARG A 69 0.89 22.63 0.08
CA ARG A 69 0.33 21.27 -0.08
C ARG A 69 -0.49 20.92 1.15
N VAL A 70 -1.62 20.28 0.93
CA VAL A 70 -2.52 19.85 2.00
C VAL A 70 -2.77 18.35 1.86
N ALA A 71 -2.52 17.60 2.92
CA ALA A 71 -2.88 16.20 3.03
C ALA A 71 -4.14 16.03 3.88
N LEU A 72 -5.03 15.13 3.45
CA LEU A 72 -6.22 14.72 4.17
C LEU A 72 -6.32 13.20 4.16
N ASN A 73 -6.77 12.62 5.29
CA ASN A 73 -7.19 11.22 5.28
C ASN A 73 -8.49 11.11 4.49
N VAL A 74 -8.59 10.08 3.67
CA VAL A 74 -9.77 9.74 2.90
C VAL A 74 -10.00 8.23 2.95
N ALA A 75 -11.23 7.78 3.06
CA ALA A 75 -11.56 6.38 2.87
C ALA A 75 -12.09 6.15 1.46
N LEU A 76 -11.61 5.10 0.79
CA LEU A 76 -12.24 4.61 -0.42
C LEU A 76 -13.64 4.08 -0.07
N PHE A 77 -14.64 4.54 -0.82
CA PHE A 77 -16.03 4.26 -0.49
C PHE A 77 -16.34 2.75 -0.49
N ASP A 78 -15.88 2.02 -1.51
CA ASP A 78 -16.21 0.59 -1.69
C ASP A 78 -15.45 -0.33 -0.73
N THR A 79 -14.17 -0.03 -0.47
CA THR A 79 -13.28 -0.93 0.29
C THR A 79 -13.13 -0.53 1.75
N ARG A 80 -13.54 0.70 2.11
CA ARG A 80 -13.27 1.34 3.41
C ARG A 80 -11.78 1.46 3.75
N GLU A 81 -10.90 1.28 2.78
CA GLU A 81 -9.47 1.44 2.97
C GLU A 81 -9.16 2.93 3.15
N VAL A 82 -8.47 3.28 4.25
CA VAL A 82 -8.03 4.64 4.51
C VAL A 82 -6.73 4.90 3.74
N LYS A 83 -6.75 5.96 2.94
CA LYS A 83 -5.63 6.52 2.19
C LYS A 83 -5.42 7.98 2.57
N VAL A 84 -4.35 8.57 2.06
CA VAL A 84 -4.04 9.99 2.16
C VAL A 84 -4.12 10.62 0.78
N LEU A 85 -4.96 11.63 0.65
CA LEU A 85 -5.04 12.46 -0.54
C LEU A 85 -4.22 13.73 -0.30
N GLU A 86 -3.12 13.90 -1.03
CA GLU A 86 -2.40 15.17 -1.11
C GLU A 86 -2.89 16.01 -2.28
N MET A 87 -3.10 17.30 -2.03
CA MET A 87 -3.59 18.24 -3.02
C MET A 87 -2.91 19.61 -2.91
N GLY A 88 -2.98 20.37 -4.00
CA GLY A 88 -2.55 21.78 -4.02
C GLY A 88 -3.64 22.73 -3.55
N VAL A 89 -3.27 24.00 -3.38
CA VAL A 89 -4.16 25.06 -2.87
C VAL A 89 -5.47 25.24 -3.65
N ALA A 90 -5.48 25.03 -4.97
CA ALA A 90 -6.70 25.17 -5.79
C ALA A 90 -7.75 24.13 -5.40
N VAL A 91 -7.37 22.85 -5.41
CA VAL A 91 -8.24 21.73 -5.03
C VAL A 91 -8.66 21.85 -3.56
N PHE A 92 -7.79 22.31 -2.67
CA PHE A 92 -8.15 22.54 -1.27
C PHE A 92 -9.24 23.62 -1.11
N LYS A 93 -9.22 24.68 -1.93
CA LYS A 93 -10.31 25.67 -1.93
C LYS A 93 -11.64 25.04 -2.33
N ASP A 94 -11.63 24.11 -3.28
CA ASP A 94 -12.83 23.37 -3.68
C ASP A 94 -13.32 22.47 -2.54
N VAL A 95 -12.42 21.75 -1.85
CA VAL A 95 -12.76 20.98 -0.63
C VAL A 95 -13.42 21.86 0.42
N ARG A 96 -12.92 23.07 0.65
CA ARG A 96 -13.53 24.01 1.62
C ARG A 96 -14.94 24.43 1.21
N GLN A 97 -15.18 24.67 -0.09
CA GLN A 97 -16.51 24.99 -0.60
C GLN A 97 -17.47 23.80 -0.44
N LEU A 98 -17.00 22.59 -0.76
CA LEU A 98 -17.79 21.36 -0.57
C LEU A 98 -18.11 21.11 0.90
N ARG A 99 -17.17 21.34 1.82
CA ARG A 99 -17.41 21.29 3.27
C ARG A 99 -18.53 22.22 3.69
N ALA A 100 -18.49 23.48 3.23
CA ALA A 100 -19.51 24.47 3.58
C ALA A 100 -20.89 24.13 3.00
N LYS A 101 -20.93 23.57 1.79
CA LYS A 101 -22.19 23.33 1.06
C LYS A 101 -22.86 21.99 1.40
N TYR A 102 -22.08 20.92 1.53
CA TYR A 102 -22.59 19.55 1.66
C TYR A 102 -22.26 18.91 3.02
N GLY A 103 -21.20 19.38 3.69
CA GLY A 103 -20.59 18.67 4.83
C GLY A 103 -19.73 17.50 4.31
N LEU A 104 -18.44 17.51 4.63
CA LEU A 104 -17.52 16.46 4.17
C LEU A 104 -17.81 15.11 4.83
N GLU A 105 -18.35 15.16 6.04
CA GLU A 105 -18.71 14.01 6.87
C GLU A 105 -20.01 13.32 6.45
N LYS A 106 -20.79 13.97 5.56
CA LYS A 106 -22.14 13.52 5.15
C LYS A 106 -22.18 12.98 3.72
N TRP A 107 -21.10 13.12 2.97
CA TRP A 107 -21.08 12.80 1.54
C TRP A 107 -19.82 12.03 1.17
N ALA A 108 -19.98 11.12 0.22
CA ALA A 108 -18.90 10.61 -0.60
C ALA A 108 -18.75 11.52 -1.83
N PHE A 109 -17.51 11.72 -2.26
CA PHE A 109 -17.16 12.59 -3.37
C PHE A 109 -16.34 11.83 -4.42
N GLU A 110 -16.68 12.00 -5.69
CA GLU A 110 -15.81 11.57 -6.78
C GLU A 110 -14.63 12.54 -6.88
N VAL A 111 -13.42 12.00 -6.81
CA VAL A 111 -12.18 12.66 -7.18
C VAL A 111 -11.79 12.16 -8.56
N LYS A 112 -11.69 13.08 -9.52
CA LYS A 112 -11.30 12.74 -10.89
C LYS A 112 -10.07 13.52 -11.32
N ARG A 113 -9.09 12.83 -11.87
CA ARG A 113 -7.93 13.45 -12.51
C ARG A 113 -8.21 13.77 -13.97
N ARG A 114 -7.78 14.95 -14.42
CA ARG A 114 -7.68 15.34 -15.83
C ARG A 114 -6.24 15.72 -16.15
N GLY A 115 -5.65 15.11 -17.17
CA GLY A 115 -4.25 15.26 -17.58
C GLY A 115 -3.46 13.97 -17.39
N ALA A 116 -2.65 13.64 -18.41
CA ALA A 116 -1.82 12.44 -18.43
C ALA A 116 -0.70 12.48 -17.39
N ALA A 117 -0.04 11.34 -17.16
CA ALA A 117 1.14 11.26 -16.30
C ALA A 117 2.19 12.31 -16.72
N LYS A 118 2.73 13.06 -15.74
CA LYS A 118 3.70 14.16 -15.94
C LYS A 118 3.18 15.38 -16.73
N ASP A 119 1.88 15.47 -17.00
CA ASP A 119 1.30 16.67 -17.61
C ASP A 119 1.32 17.84 -16.61
N PRO A 120 2.00 18.96 -16.92
CA PRO A 120 2.05 20.13 -16.05
C PRO A 120 0.69 20.82 -15.88
N LYS A 121 -0.31 20.51 -16.72
CA LYS A 121 -1.68 21.01 -16.63
C LYS A 121 -2.64 20.02 -15.97
N THR A 122 -2.11 19.04 -15.23
CA THR A 122 -2.95 18.11 -14.47
C THR A 122 -3.86 18.88 -13.51
N THR A 123 -5.16 18.64 -13.62
CA THR A 123 -6.19 19.18 -12.73
C THR A 123 -6.97 18.07 -12.06
N TYR A 124 -7.59 18.39 -10.93
CA TYR A 124 -8.52 17.49 -10.25
C TYR A 124 -9.89 18.15 -10.18
N SER A 125 -10.94 17.36 -10.32
CA SER A 125 -12.31 17.77 -9.98
C SER A 125 -12.81 16.97 -8.80
N LEU A 126 -13.60 17.63 -7.96
CA LEU A 126 -14.28 17.06 -6.81
C LEU A 126 -15.78 17.28 -6.97
N LEU A 127 -16.55 16.20 -7.06
CA LEU A 127 -17.99 16.24 -7.25
C LEU A 127 -18.69 15.45 -6.14
N PRO A 128 -19.82 15.94 -5.59
CA PRO A 128 -20.63 15.13 -4.68
C PRO A 128 -21.20 13.94 -5.45
N GLU A 129 -20.93 12.73 -4.97
CA GLU A 129 -21.37 11.50 -5.62
C GLU A 129 -22.61 10.95 -4.92
N ARG A 130 -22.51 10.74 -3.61
CA ARG A 130 -23.58 10.09 -2.83
C ARG A 130 -23.62 10.63 -1.40
N GLN A 131 -24.82 10.89 -0.91
CA GLN A 131 -25.03 11.18 0.50
C GLN A 131 -24.89 9.90 1.33
N LEU A 132 -24.18 9.98 2.45
CA LEU A 132 -24.02 8.87 3.38
C LEU A 132 -25.25 8.75 4.27
N THR A 133 -25.65 7.51 4.59
CA THR A 133 -26.58 7.29 5.70
C THR A 133 -25.89 7.58 7.04
N PRO A 134 -26.63 7.81 8.14
CA PRO A 134 -26.05 8.00 9.46
C PRO A 134 -25.14 6.83 9.89
N GLU A 135 -25.53 5.59 9.55
CA GLU A 135 -24.79 4.38 9.87
C GLU A 135 -23.48 4.30 9.09
N GLU A 136 -23.52 4.65 7.79
CA GLU A 136 -22.32 4.70 6.95
C GLU A 136 -21.37 5.80 7.42
N SER A 137 -21.88 6.99 7.69
CA SER A 137 -21.08 8.09 8.21
C SER A 137 -20.39 7.68 9.51
N SER A 138 -21.12 7.10 10.46
CA SER A 138 -20.53 6.58 11.71
C SER A 138 -19.45 5.51 11.44
N ALA A 139 -19.72 4.57 10.54
CA ALA A 139 -18.77 3.51 10.20
C ALA A 139 -17.47 4.05 9.57
N PHE A 140 -17.54 5.05 8.69
CA PHE A 140 -16.37 5.67 8.09
C PHE A 140 -15.56 6.50 9.11
N HIS A 141 -16.24 7.22 10.02
CA HIS A 141 -15.55 8.02 11.04
C HIS A 141 -14.91 7.18 12.15
N ALA A 142 -15.32 5.92 12.30
CA ALA A 142 -14.68 4.96 13.20
C ALA A 142 -13.38 4.34 12.63
N LEU A 143 -13.05 4.58 11.36
CA LEU A 143 -11.86 4.02 10.74
C LEU A 143 -10.58 4.61 11.34
N ARG A 144 -9.54 3.77 11.45
CA ARG A 144 -8.23 4.19 11.94
C ARG A 144 -7.53 5.06 10.89
N LEU A 145 -7.28 6.32 11.24
CA LEU A 145 -6.64 7.29 10.37
C LEU A 145 -5.11 7.12 10.35
N HIS A 146 -4.49 7.51 9.23
CA HIS A 146 -3.04 7.66 9.15
C HIS A 146 -2.60 8.87 9.98
N ASN A 147 -1.51 8.71 10.72
CA ASN A 147 -0.86 9.83 11.38
C ASN A 147 -0.01 10.58 10.36
N LEU A 148 -0.57 11.65 9.80
CA LEU A 148 0.03 12.42 8.70
C LEU A 148 1.41 12.99 9.08
N ALA A 149 1.60 13.43 10.31
CA ALA A 149 2.90 13.94 10.78
C ALA A 149 3.97 12.85 10.80
N LYS A 150 3.64 11.66 11.32
CA LYS A 150 4.56 10.51 11.33
C LYS A 150 4.85 10.00 9.92
N LEU A 151 3.84 10.00 9.06
CA LEU A 151 3.98 9.55 7.68
C LEU A 151 4.99 10.41 6.92
N TYR A 152 4.92 11.73 7.07
CA TYR A 152 5.91 12.63 6.48
C TYR A 152 7.27 12.62 7.16
N ALA A 153 7.35 12.36 8.46
CA ALA A 153 8.63 12.19 9.14
C ALA A 153 9.37 10.95 8.63
N ALA A 154 8.66 9.83 8.42
CA ALA A 154 9.23 8.62 7.84
C ALA A 154 9.73 8.84 6.40
N GLU A 155 8.97 9.56 5.56
CA GLU A 155 9.42 9.92 4.20
C GLU A 155 10.68 10.80 4.22
N ALA A 156 10.82 11.71 5.19
CA ALA A 156 12.00 12.56 5.32
C ALA A 156 13.26 11.78 5.77
N GLU A 157 13.10 10.74 6.60
CA GLU A 157 14.20 9.85 7.01
C GLU A 157 14.67 8.95 5.86
N GLU A 158 13.76 8.50 4.99
CA GLU A 158 14.11 7.76 3.77
C GLU A 158 14.86 8.63 2.75
N ASP A 159 14.50 9.91 2.63
CA ASP A 159 15.07 10.86 1.65
C ASP A 159 16.38 11.55 2.08
N GLY A 160 16.74 11.47 3.36
CA GLY A 160 17.94 12.09 3.95
C GLY A 160 19.17 11.18 4.04
N ALA A 161 19.05 9.92 3.64
CA ALA A 161 20.13 8.95 3.71
C ALA A 161 21.11 9.11 2.52
N PRO A 162 22.43 9.28 2.74
CA PRO A 162 23.41 9.05 1.68
C PRO A 162 23.29 7.59 1.19
N PRO A 163 23.65 7.28 -0.07
CA PRO A 163 23.51 5.92 -0.59
C PRO A 163 24.58 5.04 0.03
N THR A 164 24.33 4.48 1.21
CA THR A 164 25.06 3.31 1.73
C THR A 164 24.33 2.67 2.90
N THR A 165 24.32 1.34 2.84
CA THR A 165 24.07 0.36 3.91
C THR A 165 22.67 0.30 4.50
N GLU A 166 21.92 -0.67 3.97
CA GLU A 166 21.01 -1.56 4.70
C GLU A 166 20.72 -1.13 6.16
N SER A 167 19.53 -0.59 6.41
CA SER A 167 18.94 -0.70 7.75
C SER A 167 19.02 -2.17 8.19
N PRO A 168 19.28 -2.46 9.49
CA PRO A 168 19.60 -3.81 9.94
C PRO A 168 18.41 -4.71 9.69
N ARG A 169 18.43 -5.37 8.52
CA ARG A 169 17.66 -6.57 8.25
C ARG A 169 18.04 -7.49 9.39
N ALA A 170 17.07 -7.85 10.23
CA ALA A 170 17.27 -8.93 11.19
C ALA A 170 17.95 -10.06 10.41
N ALA A 171 19.15 -10.45 10.87
CA ALA A 171 20.06 -11.26 10.07
C ALA A 171 19.28 -12.43 9.45
N PRO A 172 19.40 -12.69 8.14
CA PRO A 172 18.72 -13.82 7.54
C PRO A 172 19.08 -15.10 8.29
N VAL A 173 18.16 -16.07 8.31
CA VAL A 173 18.41 -17.40 8.86
C VAL A 173 19.75 -17.93 8.33
N ASP A 174 20.52 -18.57 9.21
CA ASP A 174 21.82 -19.13 8.84
C ASP A 174 21.69 -20.05 7.61
N VAL A 175 22.73 -20.11 6.78
CA VAL A 175 22.75 -20.81 5.49
C VAL A 175 22.37 -22.28 5.66
N ALA A 176 22.78 -22.91 6.75
CA ALA A 176 22.41 -24.29 7.09
C ALA A 176 20.91 -24.45 7.36
N ALA A 177 20.29 -23.52 8.09
CA ALA A 177 18.86 -23.52 8.39
C ALA A 177 18.02 -23.26 7.13
N ALA A 178 18.42 -22.31 6.28
CA ALA A 178 17.78 -22.05 4.98
C ALA A 178 17.84 -23.28 4.04
N GLN A 179 18.97 -24.00 4.03
CA GLN A 179 19.10 -25.24 3.24
C GLN A 179 18.20 -26.36 3.77
N ALA A 180 18.09 -26.52 5.09
CA ALA A 180 17.20 -27.51 5.70
C ALA A 180 15.72 -27.23 5.41
N LEU A 181 15.28 -25.97 5.53
CA LEU A 181 13.93 -25.54 5.18
C LEU A 181 13.64 -25.75 3.68
N ALA A 182 14.61 -25.42 2.82
CA ALA A 182 14.47 -25.61 1.38
C ALA A 182 14.40 -27.09 0.98
N ALA A 183 15.10 -27.99 1.66
CA ALA A 183 15.02 -29.43 1.40
C ALA A 183 13.61 -29.97 1.71
N GLN A 184 13.02 -29.57 2.84
CA GLN A 184 11.68 -30.00 3.24
C GLN A 184 10.58 -29.38 2.37
N LEU A 185 10.71 -28.11 1.98
CA LEU A 185 9.74 -27.45 1.09
C LEU A 185 9.79 -27.99 -0.35
N LYS A 186 10.95 -28.44 -0.83
CA LYS A 186 11.08 -29.05 -2.17
C LYS A 186 10.37 -30.40 -2.30
N SER A 187 10.17 -31.13 -1.21
CA SER A 187 9.39 -32.37 -1.21
C SER A 187 7.88 -32.14 -1.17
N LEU A 188 7.43 -30.89 -1.05
CA LEU A 188 6.02 -30.51 -1.01
C LEU A 188 5.54 -29.92 -2.35
N PRO A 189 4.22 -29.86 -2.59
CA PRO A 189 3.66 -29.21 -3.76
C PRO A 189 4.05 -27.73 -3.82
N ARG A 190 4.14 -27.17 -5.02
CA ARG A 190 4.50 -25.75 -5.23
C ARG A 190 3.63 -24.78 -4.41
N GLU A 191 2.35 -25.12 -4.23
CA GLU A 191 1.40 -24.37 -3.40
C GLU A 191 1.84 -24.25 -1.93
N ALA A 192 2.52 -25.27 -1.37
CA ALA A 192 3.05 -25.21 -0.01
C ALA A 192 4.24 -24.25 0.08
N VAL A 193 5.06 -24.17 -0.98
CA VAL A 193 6.16 -23.21 -1.08
C VAL A 193 5.62 -21.78 -1.18
N ASP A 194 4.60 -21.55 -2.01
CA ASP A 194 3.98 -20.23 -2.16
C ASP A 194 3.32 -19.78 -0.86
N ARG A 195 2.65 -20.68 -0.14
CA ARG A 195 2.10 -20.40 1.20
C ARG A 195 3.18 -20.09 2.24
N PHE A 196 4.32 -20.77 2.20
CA PHE A 196 5.45 -20.48 3.06
C PHE A 196 5.99 -19.06 2.80
N LEU A 197 6.24 -18.71 1.53
CA LEU A 197 6.73 -17.38 1.15
C LEU A 197 5.74 -16.28 1.54
N GLN A 198 4.44 -16.51 1.35
CA GLN A 198 3.38 -15.58 1.74
C GLN A 198 3.28 -15.41 3.26
N HIS A 199 3.39 -16.50 4.04
CA HIS A 199 3.29 -16.46 5.51
C HIS A 199 4.42 -15.65 6.16
N PHE A 200 5.62 -15.72 5.60
CA PHE A 200 6.78 -14.96 6.09
C PHE A 200 6.98 -13.60 5.39
N GLY A 201 6.22 -13.32 4.31
CA GLY A 201 6.35 -12.08 3.54
C GLY A 201 7.70 -11.96 2.81
N VAL A 202 8.28 -13.10 2.43
CA VAL A 202 9.63 -13.19 1.85
C VAL A 202 9.60 -13.69 0.41
N GLN A 203 10.53 -13.24 -0.43
CA GLN A 203 10.64 -13.70 -1.82
C GLN A 203 11.41 -15.02 -1.94
N ARG A 204 12.31 -15.31 -1.00
CA ARG A 204 13.12 -16.54 -0.97
C ARG A 204 13.22 -17.07 0.45
N ILE A 205 13.35 -18.38 0.58
CA ILE A 205 13.48 -19.05 1.90
C ILE A 205 14.68 -18.52 2.69
N ARG A 206 15.76 -18.11 2.01
CA ARG A 206 16.94 -17.47 2.64
C ARG A 206 16.69 -16.06 3.18
N ASP A 207 15.60 -15.41 2.75
CA ASP A 207 15.26 -14.06 3.18
C ASP A 207 14.40 -14.09 4.47
N VAL A 208 14.13 -15.28 5.04
CA VAL A 208 13.46 -15.44 6.34
C VAL A 208 14.36 -14.88 7.46
N PRO A 209 13.85 -13.99 8.33
CA PRO A 209 14.63 -13.48 9.47
C PRO A 209 15.04 -14.58 10.46
N ALA A 210 16.28 -14.57 10.94
CA ALA A 210 16.78 -15.53 11.95
C ALA A 210 15.97 -15.51 13.25
N THR A 211 15.41 -14.35 13.60
CA THR A 211 14.51 -14.17 14.75
C THR A 211 13.21 -14.96 14.63
N ARG A 212 12.86 -15.45 13.42
CA ARG A 212 11.67 -16.27 13.15
C ARG A 212 12.05 -17.70 12.68
N GLY A 213 13.28 -18.14 12.95
CA GLY A 213 13.77 -19.46 12.52
C GLY A 213 12.98 -20.63 13.11
N GLU A 214 12.66 -20.59 14.41
CA GLU A 214 11.85 -21.62 15.07
C GLU A 214 10.42 -21.67 14.51
N GLU A 215 9.83 -20.50 14.27
CA GLU A 215 8.50 -20.37 13.66
C GLU A 215 8.49 -20.90 12.22
N ALA A 216 9.53 -20.64 11.43
CA ALA A 216 9.70 -21.18 10.09
C ALA A 216 9.77 -22.71 10.09
N HIS A 217 10.49 -23.30 11.03
CA HIS A 217 10.53 -24.76 11.18
C HIS A 217 9.17 -25.33 11.58
N ALA A 218 8.49 -24.75 12.56
CA ALA A 218 7.16 -25.19 12.97
C ALA A 218 6.14 -25.08 11.82
N PHE A 219 6.21 -24.01 11.03
CA PHE A 219 5.31 -23.82 9.89
C PHE A 219 5.57 -24.84 8.78
N VAL A 220 6.83 -25.15 8.47
CA VAL A 220 7.15 -26.22 7.51
C VAL A 220 6.65 -27.57 8.00
N GLN A 221 6.79 -27.90 9.28
CA GLN A 221 6.21 -29.14 9.83
C GLN A 221 4.70 -29.19 9.69
N SER A 222 4.00 -28.07 9.87
CA SER A 222 2.55 -28.00 9.65
C SER A 222 2.16 -28.23 8.18
N LEU A 223 2.98 -27.74 7.24
CA LEU A 223 2.80 -28.00 5.81
C LEU A 223 3.11 -29.46 5.48
N VAL A 224 4.16 -30.04 6.03
CA VAL A 224 4.48 -31.47 5.85
C VAL A 224 3.33 -32.34 6.37
N ALA A 225 2.79 -32.06 7.56
CA ALA A 225 1.65 -32.83 8.10
C ALA A 225 0.38 -32.68 7.25
N ARG A 226 0.14 -31.49 6.68
CA ARG A 226 -1.04 -31.20 5.85
C ARG A 226 -0.98 -31.83 4.45
N TYR A 227 0.22 -31.95 3.90
CA TYR A 227 0.47 -32.45 2.55
C TYR A 227 1.10 -33.86 2.56
N ALA A 228 1.23 -34.49 3.74
CA ALA A 228 1.63 -35.88 3.83
C ALA A 228 0.60 -36.75 3.11
N PRO A 229 1.03 -37.72 2.28
CA PRO A 229 0.12 -38.70 1.72
C PRO A 229 -0.57 -39.46 2.86
N PRO A 230 -1.86 -39.81 2.72
CA PRO A 230 -2.49 -40.74 3.66
C PRO A 230 -1.66 -42.03 3.66
N GLU A 231 -1.33 -42.56 4.85
CA GLU A 231 -0.74 -43.90 4.96
C GLU A 231 -1.60 -44.86 4.12
N ALA A 232 -0.96 -45.55 3.18
CA ALA A 232 -1.60 -46.59 2.41
C ALA A 232 -2.13 -47.63 3.41
N SER A 233 -3.45 -47.64 3.61
CA SER A 233 -4.13 -48.79 4.17
C SER A 233 -3.67 -50.01 3.37
N ALA A 234 -3.02 -50.95 4.06
CA ALA A 234 -2.56 -52.19 3.47
C ALA A 234 -3.68 -52.80 2.60
N ASP A 235 -3.45 -52.82 1.29
CA ASP A 235 -4.27 -53.53 0.33
C ASP A 235 -4.36 -55.00 0.76
N VAL A 236 -5.56 -55.43 1.11
CA VAL A 236 -5.92 -56.84 1.20
C VAL A 236 -5.95 -57.37 -0.23
N ASP A 237 -5.05 -58.29 -0.56
CA ASP A 237 -4.98 -58.95 -1.87
C ASP A 237 -6.25 -59.80 -2.12
N PRO A 238 -7.06 -59.47 -3.16
CA PRO A 238 -8.28 -60.21 -3.48
C PRO A 238 -8.03 -61.51 -4.27
N PHE A 239 -6.78 -61.91 -4.52
CA PHE A 239 -6.44 -63.14 -5.28
C PHE A 239 -5.76 -64.24 -4.46
N ALA A 240 -5.73 -64.13 -3.12
CA ALA A 240 -5.36 -65.24 -2.24
C ALA A 240 -6.59 -66.15 -1.97
N GLY A 241 -6.98 -66.96 -2.96
CA GLY A 241 -8.01 -67.99 -2.87
C GLY A 241 -7.71 -69.17 -3.78
#